data_AF-A0A177BVW1-F1
#
_entry.id   AF-A0A177BVW1-F1
#
_cell.length_a   1.000
_cell.length_b   1.000
_cell.length_c   1.000
_cell.angle_alpha   90.00
_cell.angle_beta   90.00
_cell.angle_gamma   90.00
#
_symmetry.space_group_name_H-M   'P 1'
#
loop_
_entity.id
_entity.type
_entity.pdbx_description
1 polymer ?
#
loop_
_entity_poly.entity_id
_entity_poly.type
_entity_poly.pdbx_seq_one_letter_code
_entity_poly.pdbx_strand_id
1 'polypeptide(L)'
;MKYSFAIPALATLFLSVQATPAAVPELHGLESRAVVSCTVNGGPTASCCTGSLTRYGCATTNTNQCSPVGTTPCGSIVQIYCYQFGEAVNGNSMWYRLNPTSNGMMPASFFSSCTGISPC
;
A
#
# COMPACT_ATOMS: atom_id res chain seq x y z
N MET A 1 -61.97 51.25 -5.72
CA MET A 1 -62.74 49.99 -5.55
C MET A 1 -62.07 48.96 -6.47
N LYS A 2 -61.03 48.22 -6.04
CA LYS A 2 -61.04 46.99 -5.22
C LYS A 2 -62.01 45.94 -5.77
N TYR A 3 -61.52 45.02 -6.62
CA TYR A 3 -61.95 43.62 -6.66
C TYR A 3 -60.83 42.72 -7.20
N SER A 4 -60.65 41.61 -6.49
CA SER A 4 -59.67 40.54 -6.64
C SER A 4 -60.20 39.36 -7.47
N PHE A 5 -59.31 38.38 -7.72
CA PHE A 5 -59.50 36.98 -8.17
C PHE A 5 -59.48 36.77 -9.70
N ALA A 6 -58.78 35.79 -10.29
CA ALA A 6 -58.17 34.55 -9.79
C ALA A 6 -56.98 34.10 -10.67
N ILE A 7 -56.15 33.21 -10.10
CA ILE A 7 -54.86 32.67 -10.58
C ILE A 7 -55.12 31.36 -11.37
N PRO A 8 -54.32 31.01 -12.40
CA PRO A 8 -53.43 29.86 -12.19
C PRO A 8 -52.04 30.15 -12.76
N ALA A 9 -51.09 30.43 -11.87
CA ALA A 9 -49.67 30.33 -12.14
C ALA A 9 -49.34 28.84 -12.09
N LEU A 10 -49.09 28.24 -13.26
CA LEU A 10 -48.40 26.97 -13.38
C LEU A 10 -46.95 27.19 -12.91
N ALA A 11 -46.73 27.14 -11.60
CA ALA A 11 -45.40 27.15 -11.03
C ALA A 11 -44.85 25.73 -11.08
N THR A 12 -44.08 25.45 -12.13
CA THR A 12 -43.22 24.28 -12.26
C THR A 12 -42.32 24.22 -11.03
N LEU A 13 -42.62 23.29 -10.11
CA LEU A 13 -41.70 22.93 -9.04
C LEU A 13 -40.44 22.31 -9.67
N PHE A 14 -39.43 23.15 -9.91
CA PHE A 14 -38.05 22.68 -10.01
C PHE A 14 -37.67 22.19 -8.62
N LEU A 15 -37.76 20.87 -8.40
CA LEU A 15 -37.00 20.23 -7.33
C LEU A 15 -35.52 20.43 -7.64
N SER A 16 -34.94 21.50 -7.09
CA SER A 16 -33.50 21.55 -6.91
C SER A 16 -33.15 20.46 -5.91
N VAL A 17 -32.74 19.29 -6.43
CA VAL A 17 -31.95 18.31 -5.68
C VAL A 17 -30.65 19.01 -5.34
N GLN A 18 -30.66 19.72 -4.23
CA GLN A 18 -29.45 20.12 -3.54
C GLN A 18 -28.86 18.81 -3.00
N ALA A 19 -27.99 18.21 -3.81
CA ALA A 19 -27.06 17.21 -3.34
C ALA A 19 -26.24 17.92 -2.25
N THR A 20 -26.61 17.66 -1.00
CA THR A 20 -25.73 17.88 0.14
C THR A 20 -24.39 17.26 -0.25
N PRO A 21 -23.26 18.00 -0.22
CA PRO A 21 -21.99 17.32 -0.18
C PRO A 21 -22.07 16.48 1.08
N ALA A 22 -22.21 15.15 0.89
CA ALA A 22 -22.13 14.19 1.96
C ALA A 22 -20.86 14.57 2.71
N ALA A 23 -21.02 15.00 3.96
CA ALA A 23 -19.92 15.18 4.87
C ALA A 23 -19.15 13.86 4.81
N VAL A 24 -18.02 13.89 4.13
CA VAL A 24 -17.08 12.78 4.07
C VAL A 24 -16.75 12.56 5.53
N PRO A 25 -17.11 11.43 6.16
CA PRO A 25 -16.67 11.20 7.51
C PRO A 25 -15.15 11.22 7.46
N GLU A 26 -14.54 12.23 8.08
CA GLU A 26 -13.12 12.27 8.37
C GLU A 26 -12.85 11.01 9.19
N LEU A 27 -12.41 9.97 8.47
CA LEU A 27 -12.08 8.69 9.06
C LEU A 27 -10.88 8.96 9.94
N HIS A 28 -11.17 9.15 11.23
CA HIS A 28 -10.26 9.21 12.34
C HIS A 28 -8.99 8.43 12.04
N GLY A 29 -7.87 9.17 11.86
CA GLY A 29 -6.55 8.92 12.43
C GLY A 29 -6.13 7.48 12.75
N LEU A 30 -6.43 6.52 11.89
CA LEU A 30 -5.63 5.33 11.71
C LEU A 30 -4.86 5.65 10.45
N GLU A 31 -3.63 6.15 10.60
CA GLU A 31 -2.67 6.12 9.51
C GLU A 31 -2.52 4.65 9.11
N SER A 32 -3.37 4.21 8.18
CA SER A 32 -3.23 2.97 7.46
C SER A 32 -1.85 3.08 6.85
N ARG A 33 -0.87 2.38 7.44
CA ARG A 33 0.48 2.34 6.89
C ARG A 33 0.34 1.99 5.42
N ALA A 34 0.69 2.96 4.58
CA ALA A 34 0.49 2.83 3.16
C ALA A 34 1.26 1.60 2.68
N VAL A 35 0.53 0.63 2.13
CA VAL A 35 1.14 -0.53 1.52
C VAL A 35 1.79 -0.07 0.21
N VAL A 36 3.11 -0.18 0.13
CA VAL A 36 3.88 0.27 -1.04
C VAL A 36 4.08 -0.91 -1.99
N SER A 37 3.76 -0.73 -3.26
CA SER A 37 3.99 -1.75 -4.29
C SER A 37 5.38 -1.58 -4.89
N CYS A 38 6.14 -2.66 -4.92
CA CYS A 38 7.56 -2.64 -5.25
C CYS A 38 7.93 -3.80 -6.17
N THR A 39 8.80 -3.52 -7.14
CA THR A 39 9.23 -4.55 -8.10
C THR A 39 10.49 -5.25 -7.60
N VAL A 40 10.43 -6.58 -7.57
CA VAL A 40 11.54 -7.45 -7.19
C VAL A 40 12.46 -7.64 -8.40
N ASN A 41 13.39 -6.71 -8.61
CA ASN A 41 14.31 -6.76 -9.76
C ASN A 41 15.75 -7.04 -9.37
N GLY A 42 16.00 -7.27 -8.08
CA GLY A 42 17.36 -7.27 -7.57
C GLY A 42 17.87 -5.85 -7.40
N GLY A 43 18.49 -5.57 -6.26
CA GLY A 43 19.14 -4.29 -5.98
C GLY A 43 20.48 -4.19 -6.70
N PRO A 44 21.21 -3.07 -6.52
CA PRO A 44 22.51 -2.83 -7.16
C PRO A 44 23.58 -3.88 -6.85
N THR A 45 23.40 -4.66 -5.77
CA THR A 45 24.32 -5.71 -5.31
C THR A 45 23.80 -7.13 -5.52
N ALA A 46 22.58 -7.31 -6.02
CA ALA A 46 21.96 -8.61 -6.21
C ALA A 46 21.08 -8.59 -7.46
N SER A 47 21.69 -8.50 -8.64
CA SER A 47 20.95 -8.62 -9.90
C SER A 47 20.24 -9.97 -9.95
N CYS A 48 18.96 -9.92 -10.29
CA CYS A 48 18.03 -11.03 -10.48
C CYS A 48 18.41 -11.99 -11.63
N CYS A 49 19.67 -12.40 -11.74
CA CYS A 49 20.20 -13.13 -12.90
C CYS A 49 19.62 -14.55 -13.08
N THR A 50 18.91 -15.10 -12.09
CA THR A 50 18.61 -16.56 -12.03
C THR A 50 17.17 -16.96 -11.67
N GLY A 51 16.20 -16.05 -11.70
CA GLY A 51 14.77 -16.42 -11.76
C GLY A 51 13.91 -15.97 -10.59
N SER A 52 14.29 -16.26 -9.32
CA SER A 52 13.46 -15.93 -8.16
C SER A 52 14.27 -15.62 -6.90
N LEU A 53 13.75 -14.75 -6.03
CA LEU A 53 14.37 -14.35 -4.76
C LEU A 53 13.60 -14.90 -3.55
N THR A 54 14.35 -15.32 -2.52
CA THR A 54 13.80 -16.02 -1.35
C THR A 54 12.96 -15.10 -0.47
N ARG A 55 11.80 -15.61 -0.03
CA ARG A 55 10.98 -15.05 1.05
C ARG A 55 11.23 -15.80 2.35
N TYR A 56 11.34 -15.06 3.44
CA TYR A 56 11.55 -15.59 4.77
C TYR A 56 10.26 -15.49 5.59
N GLY A 57 9.82 -16.56 6.24
CA GLY A 57 8.46 -16.65 6.80
C GLY A 57 8.32 -16.29 8.27
N CYS A 58 9.30 -15.64 8.85
CA CYS A 58 9.28 -15.22 10.24
C CYS A 58 9.45 -13.70 10.33
N ALA A 59 9.10 -13.13 11.48
CA ALA A 59 9.19 -11.68 11.73
C ALA A 59 10.61 -11.22 12.13
N THR A 60 11.65 -12.03 11.86
CA THR A 60 13.04 -11.68 12.19
C THR A 60 13.80 -11.24 10.93
N THR A 61 14.72 -10.32 11.11
CA THR A 61 15.59 -9.79 10.05
C THR A 61 16.93 -10.54 9.98
N ASN A 62 16.91 -11.85 10.23
CA ASN A 62 18.09 -12.71 10.25
C ASN A 62 17.82 -14.02 9.50
N THR A 63 18.54 -14.23 8.40
CA THR A 63 18.46 -15.40 7.52
C THR A 63 18.80 -16.71 8.22
N ASN A 64 19.65 -16.69 9.25
CA ASN A 64 20.03 -17.88 10.03
C ASN A 64 18.97 -18.29 11.06
N GLN A 65 18.07 -17.37 11.43
CA GLN A 65 16.98 -17.63 12.36
C GLN A 65 15.62 -17.79 11.67
N CYS A 66 15.59 -17.67 10.34
CA CYS A 66 14.36 -17.65 9.57
C CYS A 66 14.35 -18.72 8.49
N SER A 67 13.28 -19.51 8.43
CA SER A 67 13.12 -20.50 7.38
C SER A 67 12.59 -19.85 6.09
N PRO A 68 13.12 -20.23 4.91
CA PRO A 68 12.56 -19.82 3.64
C PRO A 68 11.16 -20.42 3.46
N VAL A 69 10.17 -19.58 3.17
CA VAL A 69 8.76 -20.00 2.97
C VAL A 69 8.29 -19.89 1.52
N GLY A 70 9.21 -19.54 0.63
CA GLY A 70 8.95 -19.53 -0.80
C GLY A 70 9.92 -18.64 -1.53
N THR A 71 9.65 -18.47 -2.82
CA THR A 71 10.40 -17.57 -3.69
C THR A 71 9.46 -16.65 -4.42
N THR A 72 9.94 -15.46 -4.76
CA THR A 72 9.25 -14.48 -5.57
C THR A 72 10.01 -14.32 -6.88
N PRO A 73 9.38 -14.55 -8.04
CA PRO A 73 10.04 -14.37 -9.32
C PRO A 73 10.53 -12.94 -9.50
N CYS A 74 11.66 -12.78 -10.15
CA CYS A 74 12.16 -11.47 -10.54
C CYS A 74 11.19 -10.80 -11.54
N GLY A 75 11.03 -9.47 -11.45
CA GLY A 75 10.00 -8.72 -12.15
C GLY A 75 8.63 -8.72 -11.47
N SER A 76 8.43 -9.51 -10.40
CA SER A 76 7.15 -9.53 -9.68
C SER A 76 6.96 -8.26 -8.87
N ILE A 77 5.72 -7.78 -8.82
CA ILE A 77 5.31 -6.71 -7.92
C ILE A 77 4.88 -7.33 -6.59
N VAL A 78 5.50 -6.89 -5.50
CA VAL A 78 5.11 -7.27 -4.14
C VAL A 78 4.70 -6.06 -3.33
N GLN A 79 3.78 -6.31 -2.41
CA GLN A 79 3.26 -5.31 -1.49
C GLN A 79 4.05 -5.31 -0.19
N ILE A 80 4.66 -4.17 0.13
CA ILE A 80 5.46 -3.95 1.32
C ILE A 80 4.62 -3.17 2.32
N TYR A 81 4.51 -3.71 3.53
CA TYR A 81 3.84 -3.04 4.64
C TYR A 81 4.78 -2.07 5.35
N CYS A 82 6.05 -2.47 5.54
CA CYS A 82 7.04 -1.65 6.21
C CYS A 82 8.48 -2.12 6.07
N TYR A 83 9.43 -1.33 6.57
CA TYR A 83 10.83 -1.70 6.63
C TYR A 83 11.37 -1.73 8.08
N GLN A 84 12.39 -2.55 8.31
CA GLN A 84 13.10 -2.65 9.59
C GLN A 84 14.56 -3.06 9.32
N PHE A 85 15.45 -2.81 10.27
CA PHE A 85 16.87 -3.12 10.11
C PHE A 85 17.24 -4.48 10.73
N GLY A 86 18.29 -5.11 10.21
CA GLY A 86 18.84 -6.36 10.74
C GLY A 86 20.08 -6.85 10.01
N GLU A 87 20.18 -8.17 9.83
CA GLU A 87 21.32 -8.81 9.17
C GLU A 87 21.54 -8.21 7.78
N ALA A 88 22.78 -7.88 7.47
CA ALA A 88 23.13 -7.35 6.17
C ALA A 88 23.11 -8.47 5.11
N VAL A 89 22.21 -8.36 4.14
CA VAL A 89 22.17 -9.27 2.98
C VAL A 89 22.62 -8.48 1.75
N ASN A 90 23.68 -8.95 1.10
CA ASN A 90 24.33 -8.25 -0.02
C ASN A 90 24.73 -6.80 0.32
N GLY A 91 25.23 -6.59 1.54
CA GLY A 91 25.66 -5.28 2.04
C GLY A 91 24.53 -4.33 2.45
N ASN A 92 23.26 -4.77 2.42
CA ASN A 92 22.10 -3.98 2.85
C ASN A 92 21.45 -4.58 4.09
N SER A 93 21.40 -3.83 5.18
CA SER A 93 20.79 -4.22 6.46
C SER A 93 19.30 -3.92 6.55
N MET A 94 18.68 -3.32 5.53
CA MET A 94 17.26 -3.03 5.51
C MET A 94 16.49 -4.25 5.01
N TRP A 95 15.35 -4.50 5.64
CA TRP A 95 14.44 -5.60 5.35
C TRP A 95 13.03 -5.06 5.20
N TYR A 96 12.29 -5.61 4.24
CA TYR A 96 10.90 -5.27 3.98
C TYR A 96 9.99 -6.37 4.49
N ARG A 97 9.04 -5.99 5.34
CA ARG A 97 7.92 -6.83 5.73
C ARG A 97 6.87 -6.75 4.64
N LEU A 98 6.56 -7.90 4.06
CA LEU A 98 5.50 -8.02 3.07
C LEU A 98 4.13 -7.88 3.73
N ASN A 99 3.12 -7.55 2.94
CA ASN A 99 1.72 -7.45 3.39
C ASN A 99 1.33 -8.66 4.27
N PRO A 100 0.60 -8.49 5.39
CA PRO A 100 0.18 -9.56 6.29
C PRO A 100 -0.45 -10.78 5.59
N THR A 101 -1.13 -10.62 4.45
CA THR A 101 -1.67 -11.77 3.68
C THR A 101 -0.57 -12.68 3.13
N SER A 102 0.59 -12.11 2.79
CA SER A 102 1.73 -12.84 2.22
C SER A 102 2.75 -13.34 3.24
N ASN A 103 2.58 -12.98 4.54
CA ASN A 103 3.42 -13.36 5.68
C ASN A 103 4.89 -13.63 5.33
N GLY A 104 5.72 -12.60 5.41
CA GLY A 104 7.15 -12.80 5.28
C GLY A 104 7.96 -11.53 5.21
N MET A 105 9.27 -11.73 5.18
CA MET A 105 10.27 -10.68 5.07
C MET A 105 11.15 -10.95 3.85
N MET A 106 11.55 -9.87 3.20
CA MET A 106 12.51 -9.90 2.10
C MET A 106 13.57 -8.82 2.33
N PRO A 107 14.87 -9.12 2.15
CA PRO A 107 15.92 -8.12 2.14
C PRO A 107 15.63 -6.98 1.16
N ALA A 108 15.89 -5.74 1.56
CA ALA A 108 15.74 -4.58 0.69
C ALA A 108 16.71 -4.59 -0.49
N SER A 109 17.84 -5.32 -0.37
CA SER A 109 18.78 -5.56 -1.49
C SER A 109 18.16 -6.34 -2.65
N PHE A 110 16.94 -6.86 -2.52
CA PHE A 110 16.23 -7.54 -3.60
C PHE A 110 15.40 -6.59 -4.47
N PHE A 111 15.41 -5.30 -4.15
CA PHE A 111 14.59 -4.27 -4.78
C PHE A 111 15.49 -3.19 -5.37
N SER A 112 15.17 -2.74 -6.58
CA SER A 112 15.93 -1.70 -7.27
C SER A 112 15.58 -0.29 -6.77
N SER A 113 14.31 -0.03 -6.47
CA SER A 113 13.84 1.26 -5.97
C SER A 113 12.46 1.12 -5.32
N CYS A 114 12.39 1.42 -4.03
CA CYS A 114 11.17 1.45 -3.24
C CYS A 114 11.20 2.68 -2.34
N THR A 115 10.20 3.55 -2.49
CA THR A 115 10.14 4.83 -1.76
C THR A 115 8.81 4.97 -1.02
N GLY A 116 8.82 5.75 0.07
CA GLY A 116 7.61 5.99 0.86
C GLY A 116 7.21 4.84 1.77
N ILE A 117 8.11 3.88 2.02
CA ILE A 117 7.87 2.80 2.99
C ILE A 117 8.09 3.35 4.40
N SER A 118 7.14 3.10 5.30
CA SER A 118 7.25 3.48 6.72
C SER A 118 8.06 2.45 7.53
N PRO A 119 8.79 2.87 8.59
CA PRO A 119 9.48 1.94 9.49
C PRO A 119 8.47 1.09 10.27
N CYS A 120 8.79 -0.20 10.49
CA CYS A 120 8.27 -1.03 11.57
C CYS A 120 8.99 -0.68 12.87
#